data_AF-A0A673LXX3-F1
#
_entry.id   AF-A0A673LXX3-F1
#
_cell.length_a   1.000
_cell.length_b   1.000
_cell.length_c   1.000
_cell.angle_alpha   90.00
_cell.angle_beta   90.00
_cell.angle_gamma   90.00
#
_symmetry.space_group_name_H-M   'P 1'
#
loop_
_entity.id
_entity.type
_entity.pdbx_description
1 polymer ?
#
loop_
_entity_poly.entity_id
_entity_poly.type
_entity_poly.pdbx_seq_one_letter_code
_entity_poly.pdbx_strand_id
1 'polypeptide(L)'
;TNKLLNKLKEEHCYMRLEMKSELSQKAQKALEIEKEREQIALAVLKDRLVGLVERQRAFCSFLVPRVRRVEMENDLLIYTAKEPLLAHLEMEDGLRDIFKNDRSCAEYLNTDERRNGSLMWLYLRYWRLQLTLQSHQRAEAAILGIQTKK
;
A
#
# COMPACT_ATOMS: atom_id res chain seq x y z
N THR A 1 5.24 -57.99 -13.35
CA THR A 1 5.27 -57.15 -12.13
C THR A 1 6.10 -55.87 -12.33
N ASN A 2 7.37 -55.91 -12.73
CA ASN A 2 8.20 -54.69 -12.91
C ASN A 2 7.68 -53.70 -13.99
N LYS A 3 7.14 -54.19 -15.12
CA LYS A 3 6.62 -53.34 -16.19
C LYS A 3 5.41 -52.49 -15.77
N LEU A 4 4.51 -53.06 -14.97
CA LEU A 4 3.33 -52.34 -14.45
C LEU A 4 3.73 -51.29 -13.42
N LEU A 5 4.70 -51.62 -12.55
CA LEU A 5 5.23 -50.71 -11.54
C LEU A 5 5.90 -49.48 -12.17
N ASN A 6 6.67 -49.68 -13.25
CA ASN A 6 7.30 -48.58 -13.98
C ASN A 6 6.27 -47.66 -14.63
N LYS A 7 5.23 -48.24 -15.24
CA LYS A 7 4.14 -47.45 -15.85
C LYS A 7 3.37 -46.61 -14.83
N LEU A 8 3.06 -47.16 -13.66
CA LEU A 8 2.46 -46.42 -12.53
C LEU A 8 3.34 -45.26 -12.04
N LYS A 9 4.67 -45.45 -12.00
CA LYS A 9 5.61 -44.38 -11.63
C LYS A 9 5.65 -43.25 -12.67
N GLU A 10 5.61 -43.59 -13.95
CA GLU A 10 5.56 -42.60 -15.04
C GLU A 10 4.27 -41.79 -15.00
N GLU A 11 3.11 -42.45 -14.87
CA GLU A 11 1.81 -41.78 -14.73
C GLU A 11 1.77 -40.88 -13.49
N HIS A 12 2.29 -41.34 -12.36
CA HIS A 12 2.40 -40.52 -11.15
C HIS A 12 3.35 -39.32 -11.31
N CYS A 13 4.43 -39.47 -12.06
CA CYS A 13 5.33 -38.36 -12.39
C CYS A 13 4.60 -37.32 -13.24
N TYR A 14 3.88 -37.77 -14.26
CA TYR A 14 3.12 -36.92 -15.17
C TYR A 14 2.03 -36.13 -14.43
N MET A 15 1.21 -36.81 -13.61
CA MET A 15 0.18 -36.16 -12.77
C MET A 15 0.77 -35.10 -11.83
N ARG A 16 1.94 -35.37 -11.24
CA ARG A 16 2.64 -34.40 -10.37
C ARG A 16 3.12 -33.17 -11.15
N LEU A 17 3.57 -33.34 -12.38
CA LEU A 17 4.01 -32.23 -13.24
C LEU A 17 2.84 -31.36 -13.68
N GLU A 18 1.73 -31.96 -14.08
CA GLU A 18 0.50 -31.23 -14.43
C GLU A 18 -0.01 -30.39 -13.27
N MET A 19 -0.14 -30.99 -12.07
CA MET A 19 -0.58 -30.28 -10.87
C MET A 19 0.36 -29.12 -10.49
N LYS A 20 1.68 -29.28 -10.65
CA LYS A 20 2.65 -28.19 -10.46
C LYS A 20 2.44 -27.05 -11.46
N SER A 21 2.17 -27.39 -12.72
CA SER A 21 1.96 -26.40 -13.78
C SER A 21 0.68 -25.60 -13.56
N GLU A 22 -0.41 -26.26 -13.16
CA GLU A 22 -1.67 -25.62 -12.81
C GLU A 22 -1.54 -24.70 -11.60
N LEU A 23 -0.84 -25.17 -10.55
CA LEU A 23 -0.58 -24.36 -9.36
C LEU A 23 0.26 -23.12 -9.71
N SER A 24 1.27 -23.28 -10.57
CA SER A 24 2.10 -22.17 -11.05
C SER A 24 1.28 -21.14 -11.84
N GLN A 25 0.37 -21.58 -12.70
CA GLN A 25 -0.52 -20.69 -13.46
C GLN A 25 -1.49 -19.94 -12.54
N LYS A 26 -2.08 -20.63 -11.56
CA LYS A 26 -2.94 -20.01 -10.54
C LYS A 26 -2.19 -18.97 -9.73
N ALA A 27 -0.96 -19.27 -9.31
CA ALA A 27 -0.11 -18.35 -8.57
C ALA A 27 0.24 -17.09 -9.38
N GLN A 28 0.63 -17.27 -10.64
CA GLN A 28 0.95 -16.15 -11.53
C GLN A 28 -0.26 -15.22 -11.71
N LYS A 29 -1.44 -15.80 -11.97
CA LYS A 29 -2.67 -15.02 -12.15
C LYS A 29 -3.08 -14.28 -10.88
N ALA A 30 -2.98 -14.92 -9.71
CA ALA A 30 -3.29 -14.28 -8.44
C ALA A 30 -2.35 -13.09 -8.16
N LEU A 31 -1.06 -13.26 -8.44
CA LEU A 31 -0.06 -12.21 -8.25
C LEU A 31 -0.30 -11.02 -9.20
N GLU A 32 -0.67 -11.26 -10.45
CA GLU A 32 -0.98 -10.20 -11.40
C GLU A 32 -2.18 -9.36 -10.98
N ILE A 33 -3.25 -10.00 -10.52
CA ILE A 33 -4.46 -9.32 -10.02
C ILE A 33 -4.13 -8.46 -8.79
N GLU A 34 -3.40 -9.01 -7.82
CA GLU A 34 -3.06 -8.25 -6.62
C GLU A 34 -2.07 -7.11 -6.91
N LYS A 35 -1.14 -7.31 -7.84
CA LYS A 35 -0.24 -6.26 -8.30
C LYS A 35 -1.00 -5.09 -8.94
N GLU A 36 -2.01 -5.36 -9.76
CA GLU A 36 -2.85 -4.30 -10.34
C GLU A 36 -3.60 -3.51 -9.26
N ARG A 37 -4.20 -4.22 -8.29
CA ARG A 37 -4.87 -3.61 -7.14
C ARG A 37 -3.93 -2.75 -6.30
N GLU A 38 -2.72 -3.24 -6.04
CA GLU A 38 -1.69 -2.50 -5.34
C GLU A 38 -1.31 -1.23 -6.09
N GLN A 39 -1.13 -1.29 -7.42
CA GLN A 39 -0.83 -0.10 -8.22
C GLN A 39 -1.93 0.96 -8.15
N ILE A 40 -3.20 0.54 -8.19
CA ILE A 40 -4.34 1.45 -8.02
C ILE A 40 -4.30 2.09 -6.62
N ALA A 41 -4.12 1.31 -5.55
CA ALA A 41 -4.04 1.83 -4.19
C ALA A 41 -2.83 2.77 -3.99
N LEU A 42 -1.69 2.44 -4.58
CA LEU A 42 -0.49 3.28 -4.57
C LEU A 42 -0.71 4.60 -5.33
N ALA A 43 -1.49 4.60 -6.41
CA ALA A 43 -1.86 5.81 -7.13
C ALA A 43 -2.73 6.73 -6.26
N VAL A 44 -3.75 6.18 -5.60
CA VAL A 44 -4.59 6.95 -4.64
C VAL A 44 -3.75 7.49 -3.49
N LEU A 45 -2.81 6.69 -2.96
CA LEU A 45 -1.88 7.13 -1.92
C LEU A 45 -0.92 8.25 -2.42
N LYS A 46 -0.57 8.29 -3.71
CA LYS A 46 0.24 9.37 -4.29
C LYS A 46 -0.53 10.67 -4.41
N ASP A 47 -1.81 10.65 -4.75
CA ASP A 47 -2.63 11.85 -4.72
C ASP A 47 -2.68 12.42 -3.30
N ARG A 48 -2.71 11.53 -2.30
CA ARG A 48 -2.62 11.93 -0.91
C ARG A 48 -1.29 12.56 -0.51
N LEU A 49 -0.20 12.10 -1.12
CA LEU A 49 1.10 12.71 -0.91
C LEU A 49 1.10 14.20 -1.25
N VAL A 50 0.45 14.59 -2.34
CA VAL A 50 0.38 15.99 -2.77
C VAL A 50 -0.27 16.85 -1.67
N GLY A 51 -1.40 16.40 -1.12
CA GLY A 51 -2.07 17.10 -0.04
C GLY A 51 -1.22 17.23 1.25
N LEU A 52 -0.45 16.20 1.59
CA LEU A 52 0.46 16.26 2.74
C LEU A 52 1.66 17.20 2.51
N VAL A 53 2.22 17.21 1.29
CA VAL A 53 3.29 18.14 0.92
C VAL A 53 2.78 19.58 1.02
N GLU A 54 1.61 19.89 0.46
CA GLU A 54 1.01 21.21 0.54
C GLU A 54 0.69 21.61 1.98
N ARG A 55 0.14 20.69 2.79
CA ARG A 55 -0.08 20.93 4.23
C ARG A 55 1.24 21.27 4.93
N GLN A 56 2.30 20.51 4.67
CA GLN A 56 3.58 20.72 5.35
C GLN A 56 4.28 22.01 4.89
N ARG A 57 4.18 22.35 3.60
CA ARG A 57 4.58 23.65 3.07
C ARG A 57 3.84 24.80 3.76
N ALA A 58 2.52 24.68 3.91
CA ALA A 58 1.70 25.66 4.62
C ALA A 58 2.04 25.77 6.11
N PHE A 59 2.38 24.65 6.76
CA PHE A 59 2.86 24.60 8.15
C PHE A 59 4.18 25.35 8.33
N CYS A 60 5.13 25.15 7.42
CA CYS A 60 6.45 25.76 7.46
C CYS A 60 6.49 27.21 6.95
N SER A 61 5.40 27.70 6.37
CA SER A 61 5.29 29.08 5.89
C SER A 61 4.70 30.00 6.96
N PHE A 62 5.39 31.12 7.21
CA PHE A 62 4.88 32.20 8.06
C PHE A 62 3.70 32.96 7.42
N LEU A 63 3.56 32.90 6.09
CA LEU A 63 2.55 33.66 5.34
C LEU A 63 1.18 32.99 5.35
N VAL A 64 1.10 31.69 5.66
CA VAL A 64 -0.17 30.96 5.64
C VAL A 64 -0.89 31.11 6.99
N PRO A 65 -2.14 31.60 7.02
CA PRO A 65 -2.89 31.72 8.27
C PRO A 65 -3.23 30.35 8.90
N ARG A 66 -3.39 30.32 10.22
CA ARG A 66 -3.77 29.09 10.95
C ARG A 66 -5.07 28.48 10.44
N VAL A 67 -6.07 29.30 10.10
CA VAL A 67 -7.38 28.84 9.62
C VAL A 67 -7.22 28.00 8.35
N ARG A 68 -6.43 28.48 7.38
CA ARG A 68 -6.13 27.73 6.15
C ARG A 68 -5.46 26.39 6.43
N ARG A 69 -4.52 26.33 7.38
CA ARG A 69 -3.89 25.06 7.76
C ARG A 69 -4.89 24.05 8.32
N VAL A 70 -5.81 24.52 9.18
CA VAL A 70 -6.85 23.66 9.77
C VAL A 70 -7.84 23.18 8.71
N GLU A 71 -8.22 24.03 7.75
CA GLU A 71 -9.03 23.63 6.59
C GLU A 71 -8.36 22.49 5.82
N MET A 72 -7.08 22.64 5.48
CA MET A 72 -6.31 21.58 4.80
C MET A 72 -6.27 20.28 5.61
N GLU A 73 -6.04 20.35 6.91
CA GLU A 73 -6.04 19.17 7.79
C GLU A 73 -7.40 18.46 7.82
N ASN A 74 -8.51 19.21 7.85
CA ASN A 74 -9.86 18.67 7.81
C ASN A 74 -10.18 18.02 6.46
N ASP A 75 -9.89 18.68 5.35
CA ASP A 75 -10.09 18.14 4.00
C ASP A 75 -9.31 16.84 3.83
N LEU A 76 -8.08 16.83 4.36
CA LEU A 76 -7.26 15.66 4.43
C LEU A 76 -8.01 14.54 5.21
N LEU A 77 -8.44 14.75 6.44
CA LEU A 77 -9.11 13.70 7.24
C LEU A 77 -10.41 13.18 6.61
N ILE A 78 -11.26 14.07 6.09
CA ILE A 78 -12.55 13.73 5.46
C ILE A 78 -12.35 12.81 4.27
N TYR A 79 -11.35 13.10 3.43
CA TYR A 79 -11.08 12.27 2.26
C TYR A 79 -10.64 10.86 2.67
N THR A 80 -9.73 10.72 3.65
CA THR A 80 -9.26 9.40 4.08
C THR A 80 -10.35 8.55 4.72
N ALA A 81 -11.31 9.16 5.42
CA ALA A 81 -12.46 8.44 5.95
C ALA A 81 -13.39 7.88 4.86
N LYS A 82 -13.35 8.46 3.65
CA LYS A 82 -14.22 8.08 2.53
C LYS A 82 -13.55 7.15 1.52
N GLU A 83 -12.26 6.83 1.67
CA GLU A 83 -11.50 6.06 0.69
C GLU A 83 -11.45 4.56 1.08
N PRO A 84 -12.33 3.71 0.51
CA PRO A 84 -12.41 2.30 0.89
C PRO A 84 -11.15 1.51 0.52
N LEU A 85 -10.40 1.92 -0.52
CA LEU A 85 -9.18 1.21 -0.94
C LEU A 85 -8.06 1.31 0.11
N LEU A 86 -8.09 2.37 0.92
CA LEU A 86 -7.07 2.66 1.92
C LEU A 86 -7.56 2.46 3.36
N ALA A 87 -8.78 1.97 3.56
CA ALA A 87 -9.41 1.84 4.89
C ALA A 87 -8.55 1.03 5.88
N HIS A 88 -7.90 -0.03 5.41
CA HIS A 88 -7.05 -0.91 6.22
C HIS A 88 -5.73 -0.25 6.70
N LEU A 89 -5.38 0.93 6.17
CA LEU A 89 -4.15 1.63 6.53
C LEU A 89 -4.31 2.51 7.78
N GLU A 90 -5.55 2.65 8.28
CA GLU A 90 -5.88 3.49 9.45
C GLU A 90 -5.27 4.89 9.32
N MET A 91 -5.33 5.46 8.11
CA MET A 91 -4.60 6.68 7.78
C MET A 91 -5.00 7.86 8.65
N GLU A 92 -6.25 7.89 9.14
CA GLU A 92 -6.74 8.96 9.99
C GLU A 92 -5.85 9.16 11.23
N ASP A 93 -5.50 8.08 11.93
CA ASP A 93 -4.67 8.15 13.13
C ASP A 93 -3.25 8.60 12.80
N GLY A 94 -2.68 8.09 11.70
CA GLY A 94 -1.37 8.54 11.23
C GLY A 94 -1.36 10.00 10.81
N LEU A 95 -2.43 10.50 10.20
CA LEU A 95 -2.57 11.92 9.84
C LEU A 95 -2.66 12.79 11.09
N ARG A 96 -3.46 12.39 12.08
CA ARG A 96 -3.57 13.10 13.36
C ARG A 96 -2.21 13.17 14.06
N ASP A 97 -1.44 12.09 14.01
CA ASP A 97 -0.08 12.06 14.55
C ASP A 97 0.85 13.02 13.80
N ILE A 98 0.88 12.97 12.46
CA ILE A 98 1.63 13.91 11.62
C ILE A 98 1.27 15.36 11.96
N PHE A 99 -0.03 15.69 12.02
CA PHE A 99 -0.46 17.06 12.22
C PHE A 99 0.00 17.61 13.57
N LYS A 100 -0.01 16.76 14.59
CA LYS A 100 0.42 17.08 15.94
C LYS A 100 1.94 17.21 16.05
N ASN A 101 2.67 16.28 15.45
CA ASN A 101 4.07 15.99 15.79
C ASN A 101 5.08 16.32 14.68
N ASP A 102 4.68 16.50 13.42
CA ASP A 102 5.62 16.82 12.35
C ASP A 102 5.96 18.31 12.31
N ARG A 103 7.05 18.65 13.00
CA ARG A 103 7.57 20.02 13.14
C ARG A 103 8.80 20.28 12.26
N SER A 104 9.22 19.31 11.46
CA SER A 104 10.39 19.45 10.61
C SER A 104 10.08 20.41 9.46
N CYS A 105 10.85 21.48 9.36
CA CYS A 105 10.80 22.44 8.27
C CYS A 105 12.19 22.61 7.70
N ALA A 106 12.29 22.59 6.37
CA ALA A 106 13.53 22.94 5.71
C ALA A 106 13.83 24.45 5.89
N GLU A 107 15.07 24.84 5.61
CA GLU A 107 15.51 26.23 5.75
C GLU A 107 14.65 27.21 4.93
N TYR A 108 14.63 28.49 5.33
CA TYR A 108 13.74 29.52 4.79
C TYR A 108 13.79 29.68 3.26
N LEU A 109 14.93 29.43 2.62
CA LEU A 109 15.13 29.51 1.17
C LEU A 109 14.93 28.16 0.46
N ASN A 110 14.28 27.20 1.10
CA ASN A 110 14.07 25.88 0.54
C ASN A 110 13.18 25.95 -0.73
N THR A 111 13.74 25.49 -1.85
CA THR A 111 13.05 25.37 -3.13
C THR A 111 12.43 24.00 -3.35
N ASP A 112 12.78 23.00 -2.52
CA ASP A 112 12.26 21.64 -2.60
C ASP A 112 11.34 21.32 -1.42
N GLU A 113 10.04 21.47 -1.61
CA GLU A 113 9.00 21.22 -0.61
C GLU A 113 9.08 19.81 0.00
N ARG A 114 9.73 18.85 -0.68
CA ARG A 114 9.93 17.49 -0.19
C ARG A 114 10.90 17.40 0.98
N ARG A 115 11.66 18.47 1.25
CA ARG A 115 12.53 18.59 2.41
C ARG A 115 11.78 19.02 3.67
N ASN A 116 10.54 19.46 3.54
CA ASN A 116 9.68 19.74 4.68
C ASN A 116 9.04 18.45 5.19
N GLY A 117 8.87 18.39 6.51
CA GLY A 117 8.34 17.23 7.19
C GLY A 117 9.37 16.11 7.27
N SER A 118 9.31 15.33 8.34
CA SER A 118 10.10 14.10 8.47
C SER A 118 9.19 12.93 8.79
N LEU A 119 8.23 13.17 9.68
CA LEU A 119 7.25 12.20 10.11
C LEU A 119 6.26 11.84 8.99
N MET A 120 5.81 12.82 8.18
CA MET A 120 4.91 12.55 7.05
C MET A 120 5.53 11.56 6.04
N TRP A 121 6.85 11.63 5.83
CA TRP A 121 7.56 10.74 4.91
C TRP A 121 7.71 9.34 5.50
N LEU A 122 7.89 9.24 6.82
CA LEU A 122 7.91 7.96 7.51
C LEU A 122 6.56 7.25 7.39
N TYR A 123 5.46 7.95 7.67
CA TYR A 123 4.11 7.42 7.50
C TYR A 123 3.81 7.03 6.06
N LEU A 124 4.22 7.84 5.07
CA LEU A 124 4.04 7.49 3.67
C LEU A 124 4.78 6.20 3.30
N ARG A 125 6.02 6.02 3.76
CA ARG A 125 6.77 4.78 3.55
C ARG A 125 6.08 3.60 4.23
N TYR A 126 5.62 3.80 5.47
CA TYR A 126 4.88 2.79 6.21
C TYR A 126 3.61 2.35 5.47
N TRP A 127 2.77 3.29 5.03
CA TRP A 127 1.55 2.98 4.27
C TRP A 127 1.83 2.28 2.94
N ARG A 128 2.89 2.66 2.22
CA ARG A 128 3.31 1.93 1.01
C ARG A 128 3.69 0.49 1.31
N LEU A 129 4.46 0.26 2.39
CA LEU A 129 4.84 -1.08 2.81
C LEU A 129 3.62 -1.92 3.22
N GLN A 130 2.64 -1.31 3.91
CA GLN A 130 1.39 -1.99 4.27
C GLN A 130 0.59 -2.41 3.03
N LEU A 131 0.50 -1.56 2.00
CA LEU A 131 -0.14 -1.91 0.73
C LEU A 131 0.54 -3.10 0.04
N THR A 132 1.87 -3.07 -0.06
CA THR A 132 2.65 -4.18 -0.65
C THR A 132 2.50 -5.46 0.17
N LEU A 133 2.56 -5.37 1.51
CA LEU A 133 2.35 -6.53 2.38
C LEU A 133 0.96 -7.14 2.20
N GLN A 134 -0.09 -6.31 2.16
CA GLN A 134 -1.45 -6.77 1.97
C GLN A 134 -1.65 -7.44 0.59
N SER A 135 -1.05 -6.87 -0.46
CA SER A 135 -1.03 -7.44 -1.81
C SER A 135 -0.45 -8.86 -1.80
N HIS A 136 0.70 -9.05 -1.14
CA HIS A 136 1.32 -10.37 -0.99
C HIS A 136 0.47 -11.35 -0.16
N GLN A 137 -0.11 -10.90 0.95
CA GLN A 137 -0.97 -11.74 1.80
C GLN A 137 -2.22 -12.21 1.05
N ARG A 138 -2.83 -11.35 0.23
CA ARG A 138 -3.99 -11.71 -0.60
C ARG A 138 -3.61 -12.68 -1.72
N ALA A 139 -2.44 -12.49 -2.35
CA ALA A 139 -1.94 -13.40 -3.36
C ALA A 139 -1.66 -14.79 -2.77
N GLU A 140 -1.03 -14.86 -1.59
CA GLU A 140 -0.80 -16.10 -0.85
C GLU A 140 -2.11 -16.79 -0.51
N ALA A 141 -3.08 -16.06 0.05
CA ALA A 141 -4.38 -16.61 0.40
C ALA A 141 -5.14 -17.14 -0.82
N ALA A 142 -5.07 -16.45 -1.96
CA ALA A 142 -5.66 -16.90 -3.22
C ALA A 142 -5.02 -18.20 -3.75
N ILE A 143 -3.69 -18.35 -3.59
CA ILE A 143 -2.96 -19.57 -3.94
C ILE A 143 -3.35 -20.74 -3.04
N LEU A 144 -3.45 -20.48 -1.73
CA LEU A 144 -3.81 -21.49 -0.74
C LEU A 144 -5.32 -21.80 -0.68
N GLY A 145 -6.16 -21.05 -1.42
CA GLY A 145 -7.61 -21.18 -1.38
C GLY A 145 -8.22 -20.73 -0.05
N ILE A 146 -7.50 -19.92 0.73
CA ILE A 146 -7.96 -19.39 2.02
C ILE A 146 -8.74 -18.10 1.73
N GLN A 147 -9.97 -17.99 2.23
CA GLN A 147 -10.66 -16.70 2.21
C GLN A 147 -10.00 -15.78 3.24
N THR A 148 -9.40 -14.67 2.79
CA THR A 148 -9.02 -13.58 3.68
C THR A 148 -10.30 -13.00 4.29
N LYS A 149 -10.45 -13.08 5.62
CA LYS A 149 -11.54 -12.41 6.33
C LYS A 149 -11.53 -10.93 5.98
N LYS A 150 -12.71 -10.42 5.61
CA LYS A 150 -12.99 -9.00 5.34
C LYS A 150 -12.75 -8.16 6.59
#